data_AF-A0A839NX27-F1
#
_entry.id   AF-A0A839NX27-F1
#
_cell.length_a   1.000
_cell.length_b   1.000
_cell.length_c   1.000
_cell.angle_alpha   90.00
_cell.angle_beta   90.00
_cell.angle_gamma   90.00
#
_symmetry.space_group_name_H-M   'P 1'
#
loop_
_entity.id
_entity.type
_entity.pdbx_description
1 polymer ?
#
loop_
_entity_poly.entity_id
_entity_poly.type
_entity_poly.pdbx_seq_one_letter_code
_entity_poly.pdbx_strand_id
1 'polypeptide(L)'
;MSPKTLNRACAIARRCGTDAATALLNEGLLSEEAFYKALARRLKTPFLGGSMRLGDGLLYPHSLVIGAAPLAPGSAARVVAAPRGAAVARLIRAAARLEYRPAITTPTCLRQVVFARHGDSIATEASEALEHLRPDWSCRPGPQALDLALVGTVLALLVALVRLPSVIGFILLTLIQALMLALLTFRLAAVGTSVAQLGGPRPVLLTDARLPTYTVLVALYREAAVVPRLVRTLARLDYPVLCSNLT
;
A
#
# COMPACT_ATOMS: atom_id res chain seq x y z
N MET A 1 -31.47 -12.27 -4.94
CA MET A 1 -30.46 -12.51 -3.88
C MET A 1 -31.18 -13.00 -2.63
N SER A 2 -30.64 -14.00 -1.92
CA SER A 2 -31.34 -14.59 -0.77
C SER A 2 -31.25 -13.68 0.47
N PRO A 3 -32.30 -13.61 1.32
CA PRO A 3 -32.26 -12.86 2.58
C PRO A 3 -31.14 -13.31 3.53
N LYS A 4 -30.81 -14.61 3.48
CA LYS A 4 -29.73 -15.21 4.28
C LYS A 4 -28.35 -14.61 3.92
N THR A 5 -28.08 -14.38 2.64
CA THR A 5 -26.83 -13.78 2.16
C THR A 5 -26.66 -12.33 2.67
N LEU A 6 -27.75 -11.55 2.64
CA LEU A 6 -27.75 -10.18 3.17
C LEU A 6 -27.52 -10.13 4.67
N ASN A 7 -28.20 -10.99 5.44
CA ASN A 7 -28.02 -11.07 6.89
C ASN A 7 -26.59 -11.46 7.27
N ARG A 8 -25.99 -12.40 6.53
CA ARG A 8 -24.58 -12.79 6.72
C ARG A 8 -23.65 -11.60 6.48
N ALA A 9 -23.81 -10.89 5.36
CA ALA A 9 -22.99 -9.73 5.08
C ALA A 9 -23.14 -8.61 6.12
N CYS A 10 -24.35 -8.35 6.62
CA CYS A 10 -24.59 -7.39 7.70
C CYS A 10 -23.95 -7.81 9.03
N ALA A 11 -23.86 -9.11 9.32
CA ALA A 11 -23.18 -9.62 10.51
C ALA A 11 -21.65 -9.42 10.40
N ILE A 12 -21.07 -9.72 9.24
CA ILE A 12 -19.64 -9.50 8.96
C ILE A 12 -19.30 -8.01 9.02
N ALA A 13 -20.10 -7.18 8.36
CA ALA A 13 -19.95 -5.72 8.38
C ALA A 13 -19.88 -5.16 9.80
N ARG A 14 -20.78 -5.59 10.69
CA ARG A 14 -20.79 -5.17 12.10
C ARG A 14 -19.55 -5.63 12.87
N ARG A 15 -19.09 -6.86 12.64
CA ARG A 15 -17.88 -7.39 13.30
C ARG A 15 -16.61 -6.69 12.85
N CYS A 16 -16.51 -6.38 11.55
CA CYS A 16 -15.34 -5.75 10.95
C CYS A 16 -15.39 -4.21 10.98
N GLY A 17 -16.43 -3.60 11.55
CA GLY A 17 -16.60 -2.14 11.54
C GLY A 17 -16.70 -1.53 10.14
N THR A 18 -17.14 -2.31 9.15
CA THR A 18 -17.29 -1.89 7.75
C THR A 18 -18.76 -1.86 7.34
N ASP A 19 -19.06 -1.45 6.11
CA ASP A 19 -20.43 -1.45 5.58
C ASP A 19 -20.80 -2.77 4.89
N ALA A 20 -22.11 -3.03 4.78
CA ALA A 20 -22.61 -4.27 4.20
C ALA A 20 -22.27 -4.45 2.71
N ALA A 21 -22.10 -3.36 1.95
CA ALA A 21 -21.72 -3.48 0.54
C ALA A 21 -20.25 -3.90 0.41
N THR A 22 -19.35 -3.31 1.20
CA THR A 22 -17.95 -3.72 1.26
C THR A 22 -17.81 -5.18 1.72
N ALA A 23 -18.57 -5.60 2.73
CA ALA A 23 -18.59 -7.00 3.17
C ALA A 23 -19.08 -7.97 2.06
N LEU A 24 -20.15 -7.62 1.33
CA LEU A 24 -20.65 -8.44 0.21
C LEU A 24 -19.62 -8.63 -0.90
N LEU A 25 -18.90 -7.57 -1.24
CA LEU A 25 -17.90 -7.57 -2.31
C LEU A 25 -16.64 -8.32 -1.90
N ASN A 26 -16.13 -8.08 -0.69
CA ASN A 26 -14.89 -8.70 -0.20
C ASN A 26 -15.05 -10.21 0.03
N GLU A 27 -16.23 -10.65 0.47
CA GLU A 27 -16.54 -12.08 0.68
C GLU A 27 -16.90 -12.81 -0.63
N GLY A 28 -16.91 -12.12 -1.77
CA GLY A 28 -17.29 -12.70 -3.06
C GLY A 28 -18.76 -13.17 -3.13
N LEU A 29 -19.60 -12.75 -2.17
CA LEU A 29 -21.03 -13.11 -2.13
C LEU A 29 -21.81 -12.47 -3.29
N LEU A 30 -21.27 -11.39 -3.86
CA LEU A 30 -21.80 -10.74 -5.06
C LEU A 30 -20.63 -10.18 -5.87
N SER A 31 -20.65 -10.37 -7.19
CA SER A 31 -19.63 -9.77 -8.04
C SER A 31 -19.75 -8.24 -8.06
N GLU A 32 -18.61 -7.56 -8.16
CA GLU A 32 -18.53 -6.09 -8.23
C GLU A 32 -19.44 -5.56 -9.35
N GLU A 33 -19.35 -6.15 -10.54
CA GLU A 33 -20.14 -5.71 -11.68
C GLU A 33 -21.65 -5.90 -11.46
N ALA A 34 -22.08 -7.01 -10.85
CA ALA A 34 -23.49 -7.25 -10.54
C ALA A 34 -24.03 -6.23 -9.53
N PHE A 35 -23.24 -5.91 -8.50
CA PHE A 35 -23.58 -4.91 -7.50
C PHE A 35 -23.76 -3.52 -8.13
N TYR A 36 -22.78 -3.04 -8.90
CA TYR A 36 -22.84 -1.70 -9.49
C TYR A 36 -23.87 -1.59 -10.63
N LYS A 37 -24.14 -2.68 -11.39
CA LYS A 37 -25.28 -2.73 -12.31
C LYS A 37 -26.63 -2.64 -11.59
N ALA A 38 -26.76 -3.26 -10.41
CA ALA A 38 -27.97 -3.14 -9.59
C ALA A 38 -28.12 -1.73 -9.00
N LEU A 39 -27.01 -1.13 -8.56
CA LEU A 39 -26.97 0.25 -8.07
C LEU A 39 -27.40 1.23 -9.16
N ALA A 40 -26.84 1.13 -10.37
CA ALA A 40 -27.21 1.97 -11.50
C ALA A 40 -28.71 1.87 -11.85
N ARG A 41 -29.26 0.64 -11.84
CA ARG A 41 -30.71 0.41 -12.04
C ARG A 41 -31.54 1.07 -10.95
N ARG A 42 -31.15 0.96 -9.68
CA ARG A 42 -31.84 1.61 -8.55
C ARG A 42 -31.82 3.13 -8.67
N LEU A 43 -30.72 3.69 -9.14
CA LEU A 43 -30.54 5.13 -9.32
C LEU A 43 -31.09 5.65 -10.66
N LYS A 44 -31.56 4.76 -11.55
CA LYS A 44 -31.97 5.07 -12.93
C LYS A 44 -30.89 5.85 -13.69
N THR A 45 -29.65 5.41 -13.59
CA THR A 45 -28.47 6.02 -14.23
C THR A 45 -27.80 5.02 -15.17
N PRO A 46 -27.07 5.49 -16.19
CA PRO A 46 -26.31 4.59 -17.04
C PRO A 46 -25.20 3.89 -16.25
N PHE A 47 -24.97 2.61 -16.55
CA PHE A 47 -23.81 1.85 -16.06
C PHE A 47 -22.75 1.78 -17.15
N LEU A 48 -21.50 2.07 -16.79
CA LEU A 48 -20.35 2.02 -17.70
C LEU A 48 -19.40 0.92 -17.22
N GLY A 49 -19.37 -0.20 -17.94
CA GLY A 49 -18.65 -1.42 -17.55
C GLY A 49 -17.34 -1.68 -18.29
N GLY A 50 -16.77 -0.68 -18.97
CA GLY A 50 -15.60 -0.89 -19.82
C GLY A 50 -14.92 0.41 -20.24
N SER A 51 -14.82 0.63 -21.56
CA SER A 51 -14.16 1.81 -22.14
C SER A 51 -14.94 3.09 -21.85
N MET A 52 -14.39 3.91 -20.98
CA MET A 52 -14.88 5.26 -20.71
C MET A 52 -13.77 6.26 -21.04
N ARG A 53 -14.13 7.39 -21.63
CA ARG A 53 -13.20 8.49 -21.86
C ARG A 53 -13.34 9.47 -20.71
N LEU A 54 -12.30 9.57 -19.89
CA LEU A 54 -12.25 10.56 -18.81
C LEU A 54 -11.93 11.94 -19.41
N GLY A 55 -12.54 12.98 -18.85
CA GLY A 55 -12.30 14.37 -19.25
C GLY A 55 -10.96 14.90 -18.72
N ASP A 56 -10.60 16.12 -19.10
CA ASP A 56 -9.31 16.73 -18.73
C ASP A 56 -9.24 17.22 -17.28
N GLY A 57 -10.38 17.31 -16.58
CA GLY A 57 -10.43 17.61 -15.14
C GLY A 57 -10.08 16.42 -14.23
N LEU A 58 -9.43 15.37 -14.75
CA LEU A 58 -9.05 14.21 -13.96
C LEU A 58 -7.88 14.57 -13.03
N LEU A 59 -8.06 14.37 -11.73
CA LEU A 59 -7.06 14.69 -10.73
C LEU A 59 -6.65 13.43 -9.96
N TYR A 60 -5.43 12.95 -10.18
CA TYR A 60 -4.85 11.89 -9.37
C TYR A 60 -4.20 12.49 -8.10
N PRO A 61 -4.28 11.84 -6.93
CA PRO A 61 -5.07 10.64 -6.59
C PRO A 61 -6.54 10.96 -6.22
N HIS A 62 -6.91 12.24 -6.15
CA HIS A 62 -8.20 12.73 -5.63
C HIS A 62 -9.44 12.06 -6.25
N SER A 63 -9.47 11.87 -7.57
CA SER A 63 -10.58 11.22 -8.28
C SER A 63 -10.78 9.76 -7.86
N LEU A 64 -9.72 9.04 -7.50
CA LEU A 64 -9.81 7.67 -7.00
C LEU A 64 -10.26 7.63 -5.54
N VAL A 65 -9.79 8.56 -4.71
CA VAL A 65 -10.16 8.65 -3.29
C VAL A 65 -11.63 9.01 -3.12
N ILE A 66 -12.11 10.00 -3.89
CA ILE A 66 -13.52 10.40 -3.90
C ILE A 66 -14.39 9.30 -4.54
N GLY A 67 -13.82 8.52 -5.46
CA GLY A 67 -14.55 7.55 -6.26
C GLY A 67 -15.42 8.23 -7.31
N ALA A 68 -14.94 9.32 -7.91
CA ALA A 68 -15.62 10.02 -9.00
C ALA A 68 -14.62 10.71 -9.92
N ALA A 69 -14.93 10.76 -11.22
CA ALA A 69 -14.11 11.40 -12.23
C ALA A 69 -14.96 12.07 -13.31
N PRO A 70 -14.49 13.18 -13.91
CA PRO A 70 -15.18 13.79 -15.03
C PRO A 70 -15.11 12.88 -16.27
N LEU A 71 -16.20 12.82 -17.03
CA LEU A 71 -16.25 12.17 -18.33
C LEU A 71 -15.95 13.19 -19.44
N ALA A 72 -15.46 12.70 -20.57
CA ALA A 72 -15.20 13.53 -21.74
C ALA A 72 -16.51 14.12 -22.32
N PRO A 73 -16.45 15.28 -22.99
CA PRO A 73 -17.61 15.86 -23.68
C PRO A 73 -18.27 14.86 -24.64
N GLY A 74 -19.60 14.84 -24.71
CA GLY A 74 -20.36 13.89 -25.52
C GLY A 74 -20.66 12.54 -24.86
N SER A 75 -20.20 12.33 -23.61
CA SER A 75 -20.55 11.15 -22.82
C SER A 75 -21.99 11.22 -22.28
N ALA A 76 -22.57 10.07 -21.94
CA ALA A 76 -23.93 9.95 -21.40
C ALA A 76 -24.16 10.70 -20.06
N ALA A 77 -23.09 11.08 -19.37
CA ALA A 77 -23.12 11.92 -18.18
C ALA A 77 -21.86 12.81 -18.14
N ARG A 78 -21.89 13.88 -17.34
CA ARG A 78 -20.72 14.75 -17.10
C ARG A 78 -19.69 14.12 -16.16
N VAL A 79 -20.14 13.27 -15.23
CA VAL A 79 -19.31 12.65 -14.20
C VAL A 79 -19.64 11.17 -14.12
N VAL A 80 -18.61 10.35 -13.93
CA VAL A 80 -18.75 8.95 -13.55
C VAL A 80 -18.43 8.79 -12.06
N ALA A 81 -19.25 8.01 -11.35
CA ALA A 81 -19.09 7.71 -9.93
C ALA A 81 -18.91 6.20 -9.71
N ALA A 82 -17.91 5.87 -8.92
CA ALA A 82 -17.60 4.54 -8.39
C ALA A 82 -17.55 4.61 -6.85
N PRO A 83 -18.69 4.87 -6.18
CA PRO A 83 -18.74 5.07 -4.75
C PRO A 83 -18.32 3.80 -4.00
N ARG A 84 -17.56 3.95 -2.90
CA ARG A 84 -17.15 2.84 -2.02
C ARG A 84 -17.68 3.03 -0.61
N GLY A 85 -18.00 1.91 0.03
CA GLY A 85 -18.53 1.84 1.37
C GLY A 85 -19.63 2.85 1.70
N ALA A 86 -19.44 3.68 2.74
CA ALA A 86 -20.42 4.68 3.16
C ALA A 86 -20.80 5.69 2.06
N ALA A 87 -19.95 5.90 1.03
CA ALA A 87 -20.29 6.73 -0.11
C ALA A 87 -21.46 6.17 -0.94
N VAL A 88 -21.67 4.84 -0.96
CA VAL A 88 -22.81 4.22 -1.64
C VAL A 88 -24.12 4.66 -0.99
N ALA A 89 -24.21 4.58 0.34
CA ALA A 89 -25.39 5.00 1.08
C ALA A 89 -25.65 6.52 0.93
N ARG A 90 -24.59 7.33 0.98
CA ARG A 90 -24.68 8.78 0.74
C ARG A 90 -25.20 9.08 -0.67
N LEU A 91 -24.69 8.39 -1.69
CA LEU A 91 -25.15 8.58 -3.07
C LEU A 91 -26.62 8.19 -3.22
N ILE A 92 -27.06 7.07 -2.65
CA ILE A 92 -28.47 6.65 -2.72
C ILE A 92 -29.39 7.70 -2.08
N ARG A 93 -29.00 8.26 -0.93
CA ARG A 93 -29.77 9.32 -0.25
C ARG A 93 -29.77 10.64 -1.05
N ALA A 94 -28.64 11.00 -1.64
CA ALA A 94 -28.49 12.23 -2.41
C ALA A 94 -29.09 12.14 -3.82
N ALA A 95 -29.25 10.95 -4.38
CA ALA A 95 -29.67 10.75 -5.77
C ALA A 95 -31.01 11.41 -6.14
N ALA A 96 -31.94 11.54 -5.18
CA ALA A 96 -33.21 12.23 -5.40
C ALA A 96 -33.06 13.76 -5.50
N ARG A 97 -31.97 14.33 -5.00
CA ARG A 97 -31.68 15.77 -4.93
C ARG A 97 -30.69 16.24 -6.00
N LEU A 98 -30.06 15.31 -6.71
CA LEU A 98 -29.07 15.64 -7.75
C LEU A 98 -29.79 16.04 -9.04
N GLU A 99 -29.55 17.28 -9.47
CA GLU A 99 -30.03 17.80 -10.76
C GLU A 99 -29.40 17.04 -11.93
N TYR A 100 -28.11 16.69 -11.83
CA TYR A 100 -27.39 15.89 -12.81
C TYR A 100 -27.00 14.55 -12.21
N ARG A 101 -27.53 13.45 -12.76
CA ARG A 101 -27.22 12.11 -12.27
C ARG A 101 -25.89 11.61 -12.85
N PRO A 102 -24.94 11.17 -12.00
CA PRO A 102 -23.69 10.62 -12.49
C PRO A 102 -23.92 9.26 -13.15
N ALA A 103 -23.09 8.92 -14.14
CA ALA A 103 -22.98 7.54 -14.61
C ALA A 103 -22.33 6.69 -13.51
N ILE A 104 -22.73 5.43 -13.37
CA ILE A 104 -22.16 4.52 -12.37
C ILE A 104 -21.16 3.59 -13.05
N THR A 105 -19.99 3.40 -12.45
CA THR A 105 -19.01 2.40 -12.86
C THR A 105 -18.50 1.63 -11.65
N THR A 106 -17.69 0.61 -11.87
CA THR A 106 -17.02 -0.13 -10.81
C THR A 106 -15.74 0.59 -10.36
N PRO A 107 -15.39 0.59 -9.06
CA PRO A 107 -14.09 1.06 -8.58
C PRO A 107 -12.91 0.44 -9.33
N THR A 108 -12.99 -0.84 -9.67
CA THR A 108 -11.94 -1.51 -10.46
C THR A 108 -11.81 -0.92 -11.86
N CYS A 109 -12.92 -0.67 -12.56
CA CYS A 109 -12.89 -0.09 -13.91
C CYS A 109 -12.39 1.36 -13.89
N LEU A 110 -12.88 2.19 -12.95
CA LEU A 110 -12.40 3.55 -12.79
C LEU A 110 -10.88 3.58 -12.56
N ARG A 111 -10.38 2.73 -11.65
CA ARG A 111 -8.94 2.59 -11.38
C ARG A 111 -8.17 2.18 -12.63
N GLN A 112 -8.63 1.18 -13.38
CA GLN A 112 -7.97 0.73 -14.60
C GLN A 112 -7.87 1.86 -15.65
N VAL A 113 -8.94 2.64 -15.85
CA VAL A 113 -8.92 3.74 -16.83
C VAL A 113 -7.99 4.87 -16.38
N VAL A 114 -7.96 5.21 -15.09
CA VAL A 114 -7.03 6.22 -14.54
C VAL A 114 -5.58 5.76 -14.69
N PHE A 115 -5.28 4.50 -14.34
CA PHE A 115 -3.95 3.92 -14.47
C PHE A 115 -3.50 3.78 -15.93
N ALA A 116 -4.41 3.55 -16.86
CA ALA A 116 -4.09 3.54 -18.28
C ALA A 116 -3.68 4.93 -18.81
N ARG A 117 -4.21 6.02 -18.24
CA ARG A 117 -3.91 7.39 -18.66
C ARG A 117 -2.66 7.98 -17.98
N HIS A 118 -2.46 7.68 -16.70
CA HIS A 118 -1.40 8.28 -15.87
C HIS A 118 -0.41 7.25 -15.30
N GLY A 119 -0.36 6.04 -15.85
CA GLY A 119 0.40 4.91 -15.28
C GLY A 119 1.85 5.24 -14.95
N ASP A 120 2.58 5.85 -15.89
CA ASP A 120 3.99 6.20 -15.69
C ASP A 120 4.16 7.23 -14.57
N SER A 121 3.36 8.32 -14.59
CA SER A 121 3.40 9.34 -13.54
C SER A 121 3.05 8.77 -12.16
N ILE A 122 2.06 7.89 -12.09
CA ILE A 122 1.65 7.22 -10.85
C ILE A 122 2.77 6.32 -10.34
N ALA A 123 3.43 5.57 -11.23
CA ALA A 123 4.53 4.67 -10.87
C ALA A 123 5.75 5.44 -10.36
N THR A 124 6.11 6.55 -11.04
CA THR A 124 7.18 7.44 -10.60
C THR A 124 6.86 8.07 -9.26
N GLU A 125 5.68 8.67 -9.11
CA GLU A 125 5.25 9.27 -7.84
C GLU A 125 5.24 8.23 -6.71
N ALA A 126 4.70 7.03 -6.93
CA ALA A 126 4.69 5.97 -5.91
C ALA A 126 6.09 5.49 -5.51
N SER A 127 7.05 5.50 -6.44
CA SER A 127 8.42 5.04 -6.20
C SER A 127 9.30 6.12 -5.57
N GLU A 128 9.05 7.39 -5.89
CA GLU A 128 9.91 8.52 -5.53
C GLU A 128 9.30 9.43 -4.44
N ALA A 129 8.01 9.30 -4.13
CA ALA A 129 7.35 10.13 -3.11
C ALA A 129 7.98 9.97 -1.72
N LEU A 130 8.54 8.80 -1.40
CA LEU A 130 9.17 8.58 -0.10
C LEU A 130 10.38 9.51 0.09
N GLU A 131 11.17 9.72 -0.95
CA GLU A 131 12.33 10.64 -0.95
C GLU A 131 11.90 12.06 -0.61
N HIS A 132 10.79 12.53 -1.18
CA HIS A 132 10.27 13.88 -0.98
C HIS A 132 9.59 14.06 0.39
N LEU A 133 8.83 13.05 0.85
CA LEU A 133 8.03 13.14 2.07
C LEU A 133 8.86 12.86 3.34
N ARG A 134 9.80 11.93 3.25
CA ARG A 134 10.63 11.42 4.36
C ARG A 134 12.03 11.05 3.85
N PRO A 135 12.89 12.04 3.56
CA PRO A 135 14.25 11.78 3.08
C PRO A 135 15.04 10.90 4.05
N ASP A 136 14.82 11.03 5.36
CA ASP A 136 15.47 10.22 6.41
C ASP A 136 15.17 8.72 6.30
N TRP A 137 14.10 8.33 5.60
CA TRP A 137 13.69 6.93 5.39
C TRP A 137 14.02 6.43 3.98
N SER A 138 14.61 7.29 3.14
CA SER A 138 15.08 6.93 1.82
C SER A 138 16.55 6.51 1.88
N CYS A 139 16.90 5.42 1.18
CA CYS A 139 18.29 5.00 0.99
C CYS A 139 19.00 5.74 -0.16
N ARG A 140 18.39 6.80 -0.71
CA ARG A 140 19.06 7.71 -1.65
C ARG A 140 19.68 8.84 -0.84
N PRO A 141 20.97 9.09 -1.04
CA PRO A 141 21.57 9.25 -2.35
C PRO A 141 22.37 8.02 -2.77
N GLY A 142 22.48 7.78 -4.08
CA GLY A 142 23.52 6.88 -4.61
C GLY A 142 24.91 7.36 -4.15
N PRO A 143 25.98 6.59 -4.44
CA PRO A 143 27.32 6.89 -3.95
C PRO A 143 27.69 8.34 -4.32
N GLN A 144 27.84 9.17 -3.30
CA GLN A 144 28.12 10.59 -3.50
C GLN A 144 29.57 10.77 -3.93
N ALA A 145 29.92 11.94 -4.48
CA ALA A 145 31.31 12.26 -4.82
C ALA A 145 32.25 12.09 -3.61
N LEU A 146 31.74 12.32 -2.39
CA LEU A 146 32.44 12.06 -1.14
C LEU A 146 32.70 10.56 -0.92
N ASP A 147 31.73 9.68 -1.18
CA ASP A 147 31.90 8.23 -1.05
C ASP A 147 32.95 7.71 -2.04
N LEU A 148 32.92 8.19 -3.28
CA LEU A 148 33.94 7.85 -4.28
C LEU A 148 35.33 8.35 -3.88
N ALA A 149 35.43 9.58 -3.37
CA ALA A 149 36.69 10.14 -2.88
C ALA A 149 37.22 9.35 -1.68
N LEU A 150 36.33 8.91 -0.77
CA LEU A 150 36.68 8.14 0.41
C LEU A 150 37.15 6.73 0.02
N VAL A 151 36.44 6.06 -0.89
CA VAL A 151 36.87 4.77 -1.47
C VAL A 151 38.22 4.91 -2.18
N GLY A 152 38.41 5.95 -2.99
CA GLY A 152 39.68 6.22 -3.66
C GLY A 152 40.83 6.47 -2.66
N THR A 153 40.56 7.19 -1.57
CA THR A 153 41.52 7.45 -0.50
C THR A 153 41.91 6.17 0.24
N VAL A 154 40.92 5.32 0.58
CA VAL A 154 41.16 4.02 1.22
C VAL A 154 42.00 3.11 0.33
N LEU A 155 41.71 3.08 -0.98
CA LEU A 155 42.45 2.28 -1.94
C LEU A 155 43.90 2.79 -2.10
N ALA A 156 44.09 4.11 -2.19
CA ALA A 156 45.42 4.72 -2.24
C ALA A 156 46.24 4.43 -0.98
N LEU A 157 45.60 4.48 0.20
CA LEU A 157 46.24 4.15 1.47
C LEU A 157 46.65 2.67 1.54
N LEU A 158 45.79 1.76 1.06
CA LEU A 158 46.10 0.33 0.95
C LEU A 158 47.32 0.07 0.05
N VAL A 159 47.39 0.73 -1.11
CA VAL A 159 48.54 0.61 -2.03
C VAL A 159 49.82 1.16 -1.41
N ALA A 160 49.73 2.29 -0.70
CA ALA A 160 50.86 2.86 0.03
C ALA A 160 51.35 1.91 1.13
N LEU A 161 50.43 1.20 1.81
CA LEU A 161 50.75 0.23 2.86
C LEU A 161 51.57 -0.96 2.37
N VAL A 162 51.36 -1.41 1.13
CA VAL A 162 52.15 -2.49 0.51
C VAL A 162 53.62 -2.10 0.29
N ARG A 163 53.91 -0.79 0.21
CA ARG A 163 55.28 -0.27 0.04
C ARG A 163 56.02 -0.06 1.36
N LEU A 164 55.34 -0.16 2.50
CA LEU A 164 55.94 -0.02 3.83
C LEU A 164 56.62 -1.34 4.28
N PRO A 165 57.65 -1.27 5.15
CA PRO A 165 58.27 -2.44 5.76
C PRO A 165 57.21 -3.33 6.43
N SER A 166 57.30 -4.64 6.21
CA SER A 166 56.30 -5.63 6.64
C SER A 166 55.91 -5.53 8.13
N VAL A 167 56.86 -5.20 9.00
CA VAL A 167 56.63 -5.03 10.45
C VAL A 167 55.66 -3.88 10.75
N ILE A 168 55.79 -2.74 10.06
CA ILE A 168 54.92 -1.58 10.27
C ILE A 168 53.51 -1.88 9.77
N GLY A 169 53.39 -2.60 8.64
CA GLY A 169 52.10 -3.05 8.10
C GLY A 169 51.34 -3.97 9.08
N PHE A 170 52.04 -4.93 9.70
CA PHE A 170 51.44 -5.82 10.70
C PHE A 170 50.95 -5.09 11.95
N ILE A 171 51.72 -4.12 12.46
CA ILE A 171 51.32 -3.31 13.61
C ILE A 171 50.05 -2.51 13.28
N LEU A 172 50.02 -1.85 12.12
CA LEU A 172 48.87 -1.04 11.72
C LEU A 172 47.63 -1.90 11.47
N LEU A 173 47.78 -3.06 10.82
CA LEU A 173 46.68 -3.99 10.61
C LEU A 173 46.11 -4.48 11.94
N THR A 174 46.98 -4.83 12.90
CA THR A 174 46.55 -5.28 14.23
C THR A 174 45.79 -4.18 14.97
N LEU A 175 46.24 -2.92 14.88
CA LEU A 175 45.57 -1.77 15.47
C LEU A 175 44.19 -1.52 14.84
N ILE A 176 44.10 -1.60 13.51
CA ILE A 176 42.82 -1.47 12.78
C ILE A 176 41.85 -2.59 13.20
N GLN A 177 42.32 -3.83 13.30
CA GLN A 177 41.48 -4.95 13.73
C GLN A 177 41.00 -4.79 15.18
N ALA A 178 41.87 -4.33 16.08
CA ALA A 178 41.51 -4.03 17.47
C ALA A 178 40.44 -2.92 17.54
N LEU A 179 40.58 -1.85 16.75
CA LEU A 179 39.60 -0.77 16.66
C LEU A 179 38.25 -1.26 16.10
N MET A 180 38.27 -2.09 15.05
CA MET A 180 37.07 -2.69 14.48
C MET A 180 36.35 -3.59 15.50
N LEU A 181 37.10 -4.39 16.26
CA LEU A 181 36.55 -5.22 17.32
C LEU A 181 35.91 -4.34 18.42
N ALA A 182 36.60 -3.27 18.85
CA ALA A 182 36.05 -2.33 19.82
C ALA A 182 34.74 -1.69 19.34
N LEU A 183 34.69 -1.19 18.10
CA LEU A 183 33.49 -0.60 17.51
C LEU A 183 32.34 -1.62 17.37
N LEU A 184 32.65 -2.86 16.99
CA LEU A 184 31.66 -3.94 16.92
C LEU A 184 31.10 -4.25 18.31
N THR A 185 31.96 -4.40 19.32
CA THR A 185 31.52 -4.64 20.70
C THR A 185 30.68 -3.48 21.23
N PHE A 186 31.04 -2.23 20.93
CA PHE A 186 30.25 -1.05 21.28
C PHE A 186 28.87 -1.08 20.60
N ARG A 187 28.79 -1.40 19.30
CA ARG A 187 27.50 -1.56 18.59
C ARG A 187 26.65 -2.68 19.19
N LEU A 188 27.25 -3.83 19.50
CA LEU A 188 26.55 -4.94 20.13
C LEU A 188 26.02 -4.56 21.53
N ALA A 189 26.83 -3.86 22.32
CA ALA A 189 26.42 -3.34 23.62
C ALA A 189 25.26 -2.34 23.49
N ALA A 190 25.31 -1.41 22.52
CA ALA A 190 24.26 -0.45 22.26
C ALA A 190 22.92 -1.12 21.87
N VAL A 191 22.97 -2.17 21.04
CA VAL A 191 21.78 -2.98 20.72
C VAL A 191 21.24 -3.66 21.98
N GLY A 192 22.11 -4.25 22.81
CA GLY A 192 21.71 -4.86 24.09
C GLY A 192 21.01 -3.87 25.03
N THR A 193 21.51 -2.63 25.13
CA THR A 193 20.88 -1.59 25.95
C THR A 193 19.55 -1.09 25.38
N SER A 194 19.42 -1.00 24.05
CA SER A 194 18.17 -0.61 23.40
C SER A 194 17.06 -1.65 23.64
N VAL A 195 17.41 -2.94 23.59
CA VAL A 195 16.48 -4.03 23.92
C VAL A 195 16.08 -3.97 25.41
N ALA A 196 16.97 -3.59 26.31
CA ALA A 196 16.64 -3.40 27.73
C ALA A 196 15.71 -2.20 27.97
N GLN A 197 15.77 -1.16 27.14
CA GLN A 197 14.88 0.00 27.19
C GLN A 197 13.46 -0.28 26.64
N LEU A 198 13.23 -1.43 25.98
CA LEU A 198 11.87 -1.89 25.63
C LEU A 198 11.05 -2.31 26.85
N GLY A 199 11.57 -2.17 28.08
CA GLY A 199 10.82 -2.27 29.34
C GLY A 199 9.76 -1.19 29.56
N GLY A 200 9.14 -0.68 28.49
CA GLY A 200 7.90 0.09 28.58
C GLY A 200 6.78 -0.79 29.17
N PRO A 201 5.62 -0.19 29.54
CA PRO A 201 4.46 -0.95 30.01
C PRO A 201 4.20 -2.10 29.04
N ARG A 202 4.03 -3.33 29.56
CA ARG A 202 3.67 -4.48 28.73
C ARG A 202 2.53 -4.05 27.81
N PRO A 203 2.68 -4.16 26.48
CA PRO A 203 1.62 -3.76 25.57
C PRO A 203 0.35 -4.51 25.98
N VAL A 204 -0.71 -3.76 26.26
CA VAL A 204 -2.02 -4.34 26.58
C VAL A 204 -2.41 -5.16 25.36
N LEU A 205 -2.57 -6.47 25.55
CA LEU A 205 -3.07 -7.37 24.51
C LEU A 205 -4.45 -6.86 24.10
N LEU A 206 -4.53 -6.30 22.90
CA LEU A 206 -5.79 -5.92 22.29
C LEU A 206 -6.56 -7.20 22.00
N THR A 207 -7.83 -7.24 22.40
CA THR A 207 -8.78 -8.24 21.90
C THR A 207 -8.86 -8.15 20.38
N ASP A 208 -9.07 -9.26 19.68
CA ASP A 208 -9.15 -9.31 18.21
C ASP A 208 -10.09 -8.25 17.60
N ALA A 209 -11.19 -7.94 18.27
CA ALA A 209 -12.16 -6.93 17.84
C ALA A 209 -11.63 -5.48 17.84
N ARG A 210 -10.52 -5.22 18.53
CA ARG A 210 -9.87 -3.90 18.65
C ARG A 210 -8.58 -3.80 17.83
N LEU A 211 -8.19 -4.87 17.14
CA LEU A 211 -7.04 -4.87 16.27
C LEU A 211 -7.31 -3.97 15.03
N PRO A 212 -6.41 -3.02 14.70
CA PRO A 212 -6.64 -2.10 13.60
C PRO A 212 -6.49 -2.79 12.24
N THR A 213 -7.31 -2.43 11.26
CA THR A 213 -7.20 -3.07 9.93
C THR A 213 -5.87 -2.69 9.25
N TYR A 214 -5.01 -3.67 8.99
CA TYR A 214 -3.77 -3.50 8.22
C TYR A 214 -3.93 -4.00 6.79
N THR A 215 -3.31 -3.27 5.85
CA THR A 215 -3.13 -3.72 4.47
C THR A 215 -1.66 -4.11 4.29
N VAL A 216 -1.40 -5.36 3.92
CA VAL A 216 -0.04 -5.83 3.60
C VAL A 216 0.19 -5.69 2.10
N LEU A 217 1.04 -4.74 1.70
CA LEU A 217 1.52 -4.64 0.31
C LEU A 217 2.74 -5.54 0.14
N VAL A 218 2.65 -6.49 -0.79
CA VAL A 218 3.77 -7.35 -1.19
C VAL A 218 4.16 -7.00 -2.62
N ALA A 219 5.28 -6.30 -2.79
CA ALA A 219 5.86 -6.05 -4.09
C ALA A 219 6.55 -7.32 -4.59
N LEU A 220 6.11 -7.84 -5.74
CA LEU A 220 6.71 -9.00 -6.39
C LEU A 220 7.31 -8.54 -7.72
N TYR A 221 8.62 -8.78 -7.92
CA TYR A 221 9.29 -8.43 -9.17
C TYR A 221 9.63 -9.70 -9.96
N ARG A 222 8.79 -10.05 -10.95
CA ARG A 222 8.96 -11.26 -11.79
C ARG A 222 9.08 -12.58 -10.99
N GLU A 223 8.58 -12.62 -9.76
CA GLU A 223 8.68 -13.74 -8.82
C GLU A 223 7.38 -14.59 -8.76
N ALA A 224 6.76 -14.86 -9.92
CA ALA A 224 5.47 -15.55 -9.98
C ALA A 224 5.48 -16.93 -9.29
N ALA A 225 6.62 -17.64 -9.31
CA ALA A 225 6.77 -18.95 -8.67
C ALA A 225 6.64 -18.92 -7.14
N VAL A 226 6.89 -17.77 -6.49
CA VAL A 226 6.85 -17.64 -5.03
C VAL A 226 5.43 -17.35 -4.52
N VAL A 227 4.52 -16.87 -5.39
CA VAL A 227 3.16 -16.45 -5.04
C VAL A 227 2.39 -17.52 -4.24
N PRO A 228 2.33 -18.80 -4.65
CA PRO A 228 1.57 -19.79 -3.89
C PRO A 228 2.11 -20.00 -2.47
N ARG A 229 3.43 -19.98 -2.31
CA ARG A 229 4.09 -20.12 -1.01
C ARG A 229 3.85 -18.87 -0.14
N LEU A 230 3.94 -17.69 -0.74
CA LEU A 230 3.71 -16.43 -0.07
C LEU A 230 2.28 -16.34 0.46
N VAL A 231 1.28 -16.66 -0.37
CA VAL A 231 -0.13 -16.71 0.04
C VAL A 231 -0.36 -17.69 1.19
N ARG A 232 0.20 -18.91 1.12
CA ARG A 232 0.11 -19.88 2.22
C ARG A 232 0.74 -19.38 3.52
N THR A 233 1.82 -18.59 3.43
CA THR A 233 2.51 -18.06 4.60
C THR A 233 1.73 -16.90 5.21
N LEU A 234 1.21 -15.99 4.38
CA LEU A 234 0.34 -14.90 4.82
C LEU A 234 -0.97 -15.41 5.43
N ALA A 235 -1.51 -16.52 4.92
CA ALA A 235 -2.71 -17.16 5.49
C ALA A 235 -2.47 -17.76 6.88
N ARG A 236 -1.21 -17.95 7.29
CA ARG A 236 -0.84 -18.43 8.64
C ARG A 236 -0.55 -17.30 9.63
N LEU A 237 -0.64 -16.04 9.20
CA LEU A 237 -0.44 -14.91 10.10
C LEU A 237 -1.50 -14.98 11.19
N ASP A 238 -1.07 -14.98 12.46
CA ASP A 238 -1.96 -14.95 13.63
C ASP A 238 -2.50 -13.53 13.81
N TYR A 239 -3.35 -13.15 12.87
CA TYR A 239 -4.03 -11.88 12.78
C TYR A 239 -5.43 -12.17 12.29
N PRO A 240 -6.48 -11.49 12.80
CA PRO A 240 -7.82 -11.66 12.29
C PRO A 240 -7.82 -11.28 10.81
N VAL A 241 -7.74 -12.29 9.96
CA VAL A 241 -7.94 -12.13 8.54
C VAL A 241 -9.36 -11.58 8.41
N LEU A 242 -9.56 -10.56 7.59
CA LEU A 242 -10.91 -10.26 7.13
C LEU A 242 -11.47 -11.61 6.63
N CYS A 243 -12.45 -12.15 7.35
CA CYS A 243 -13.16 -13.40 7.07
C CYS A 243 -12.56 -14.75 7.56
N SER A 244 -11.53 -14.84 8.42
CA SER A 244 -10.98 -16.17 8.84
C SER A 244 -11.47 -16.75 10.17
N ASN A 245 -12.22 -16.01 11.00
CA ASN A 245 -12.97 -16.66 12.09
C ASN A 245 -14.29 -17.26 11.56
N LEU A 246 -14.16 -18.05 10.48
CA LEU A 246 -15.23 -18.79 9.80
C LEU A 246 -14.99 -20.31 9.95
N THR A 247 -14.99 -20.77 11.20
CA THR A 247 -15.56 -22.05 11.63
C THR A 247 -16.18 -21.85 12.99
#